data_AF-A0A9W9Y6X8-F1
#
_entry.id   AF-A0A9W9Y6X8-F1
#
_cell.length_a   1.000
_cell.length_b   1.000
_cell.length_c   1.000
_cell.angle_alpha   90.00
_cell.angle_beta   90.00
_cell.angle_gamma   90.00
#
_symmetry.space_group_name_H-M   'P 1'
#
loop_
_entity.id
_entity.type
_entity.pdbx_description
1 polymer ?
#
loop_
_entity_poly.entity_id
_entity_poly.type
_entity_poly.pdbx_seq_one_letter_code
_entity_poly.pdbx_strand_id
1 'polypeptide(L)'
;MEDPDARKGLGACRDWQICLEQILSYEEEGPSHITTRAYIWHITNKDGFLYRGEKPKLVEKGPYVYSTESKKVSVEFEKGLVTSKSFDKAKFNKALTEKECPKCREDDE
;
A
#
# COMPACT_ATOMS: atom_id res chain seq x y z
N MET A 1 -1.12 23.16 28.29
CA MET A 1 -2.17 22.34 28.92
C MET A 1 -1.98 20.95 28.33
N GLU A 2 -1.04 20.22 28.93
CA GLU A 2 -0.57 18.93 28.44
C GLU A 2 -1.39 17.83 29.13
N ASP A 3 -1.79 16.84 28.35
CA ASP A 3 -2.59 15.70 28.78
C ASP A 3 -1.82 14.88 29.84
N PRO A 4 -2.35 14.72 31.06
CA PRO A 4 -1.65 14.06 32.16
C PRO A 4 -1.60 12.52 32.04
N ASP A 5 -2.16 11.91 30.99
CA ASP A 5 -2.21 10.44 30.87
C ASP A 5 -1.07 9.81 30.03
N ALA A 6 -0.16 10.62 29.47
CA ALA A 6 0.96 10.13 28.67
C ALA A 6 2.07 9.39 29.47
N ARG A 7 1.89 9.17 30.79
CA ARG A 7 2.86 8.48 31.66
C ARG A 7 2.30 7.27 32.42
N LYS A 8 1.12 6.74 32.05
CA LYS A 8 0.58 5.49 32.61
C LYS A 8 0.55 4.36 31.59
N GLY A 9 1.70 4.05 30.99
CA GLY A 9 1.79 2.96 30.01
C GLY A 9 3.07 2.12 30.07
N LEU A 10 3.99 2.40 30.99
CA LEU A 10 5.22 1.60 31.18
C LEU A 10 5.17 0.89 32.53
N GLY A 11 4.07 0.16 32.76
CA GLY A 11 4.08 -0.88 33.77
C GLY A 11 5.05 -1.96 33.32
N ALA A 12 6.09 -2.21 34.12
CA ALA A 12 7.10 -3.21 33.83
C ALA A 12 6.46 -4.54 33.39
N CYS A 13 6.69 -4.87 32.12
CA CYS A 13 6.37 -6.14 31.49
C CYS A 13 7.06 -7.29 32.21
N ARG A 14 6.37 -7.91 33.16
CA ARG A 14 6.92 -9.05 33.92
C ARG A 14 6.91 -10.35 33.13
N ASP A 15 6.18 -10.37 32.01
CA ASP A 15 6.13 -11.48 31.08
C ASP A 15 6.39 -10.93 29.69
N TRP A 16 7.47 -11.41 29.06
CA TRP A 16 7.89 -10.98 27.74
C TRP A 16 6.85 -11.35 26.67
N GLN A 17 6.10 -12.43 26.90
CA GLN A 17 5.12 -12.95 25.96
C GLN A 17 3.86 -12.06 25.93
N ILE A 18 3.39 -11.63 27.11
CA ILE A 18 2.26 -10.70 27.26
C ILE A 18 2.58 -9.34 26.64
N CYS A 19 3.82 -8.88 26.75
CA CYS A 19 4.18 -7.57 26.20
C CYS A 19 4.42 -7.54 24.70
N LEU A 20 4.79 -8.67 24.09
CA LEU A 20 4.83 -8.80 22.65
C LEU A 20 3.43 -8.96 22.05
N GLU A 21 2.50 -9.65 22.71
CA GLU A 21 1.09 -9.67 22.31
C GLU A 21 0.46 -8.26 22.41
N GLN A 22 0.85 -7.47 23.41
CA GLN A 22 0.43 -6.06 23.53
C GLN A 22 1.06 -5.19 22.43
N ILE A 23 2.35 -5.38 22.07
CA ILE A 23 3.01 -4.63 20.98
C ILE A 23 2.44 -5.00 19.62
N LEU A 24 2.16 -6.28 19.34
CA LEU A 24 1.52 -6.72 18.10
C LEU A 24 0.10 -6.20 17.96
N SER A 25 -0.68 -6.15 19.05
CA SER A 25 -2.02 -5.53 19.02
C SER A 25 -1.96 -4.02 18.85
N TYR A 26 -0.86 -3.36 19.24
CA TYR A 26 -0.57 -1.97 18.90
C TYR A 26 -0.02 -1.78 17.48
N GLU A 27 0.66 -2.77 16.90
CA GLU A 27 1.15 -2.73 15.51
C GLU A 27 0.12 -3.23 14.48
N GLU A 28 -0.99 -3.81 14.95
CA GLU A 28 -2.29 -3.83 14.28
C GLU A 28 -2.94 -2.43 14.29
N GLU A 29 -2.19 -1.37 13.96
CA GLU A 29 -2.78 -0.05 13.68
C GLU A 29 -3.55 -0.09 12.35
N GLY A 30 -4.66 -0.83 12.34
CA GLY A 30 -5.60 -0.94 11.22
C GLY A 30 -4.98 -1.40 9.89
N PRO A 31 -5.81 -1.66 8.87
CA PRO A 31 -5.28 -1.68 7.51
C PRO A 31 -4.69 -0.30 7.22
N SER A 32 -3.38 -0.23 6.95
CA SER A 32 -2.79 0.98 6.39
C SER A 32 -3.51 1.27 5.06
N HIS A 33 -4.33 2.32 5.03
CA HIS A 33 -5.09 2.71 3.84
C HIS A 33 -4.18 3.43 2.85
N ILE A 34 -3.26 2.69 2.23
CA ILE A 34 -2.36 3.22 1.23
C ILE A 34 -3.15 3.38 -0.08
N THR A 35 -3.16 4.60 -0.62
CA THR A 35 -3.74 4.89 -1.94
C THR A 35 -2.63 5.13 -2.94
N THR A 36 -2.57 4.29 -3.97
CA THR A 36 -1.58 4.37 -5.05
C THR A 36 -2.25 4.91 -6.32
N ARG A 37 -1.60 5.85 -6.99
CA ARG A 37 -2.01 6.37 -8.31
C ARG A 37 -1.02 5.90 -9.36
N ALA A 38 -1.48 5.12 -10.32
CA ALA A 38 -0.69 4.66 -11.44
C ALA A 38 -0.97 5.53 -12.68
N TYR A 39 0.09 5.87 -13.40
CA TYR A 39 0.06 6.60 -14.67
C TYR A 39 0.76 5.74 -15.72
N ILE A 40 0.12 5.57 -16.86
CA ILE A 40 0.61 4.71 -17.95
C ILE A 40 0.95 5.60 -19.14
N TRP A 41 2.13 5.42 -19.71
CA TRP A 41 2.53 6.08 -20.94
C TRP A 41 2.12 5.23 -22.14
N HIS A 42 1.01 5.59 -22.79
CA HIS A 42 0.51 4.89 -23.97
C HIS A 42 1.24 5.34 -25.24
N ILE A 43 1.80 4.38 -25.98
CA ILE A 43 2.47 4.63 -27.26
C ILE A 43 1.43 4.74 -28.38
N THR A 44 1.37 5.88 -29.06
CA THR A 44 0.38 6.13 -30.13
C THR A 44 0.87 5.76 -31.54
N ASN A 45 2.16 5.48 -31.70
CA ASN A 45 2.76 5.06 -32.98
C ASN A 45 3.46 3.69 -32.90
N LYS A 46 2.79 2.69 -32.32
CA LYS A 46 3.33 1.34 -32.07
C LYS A 46 4.05 0.77 -33.30
N ASP A 47 3.42 0.76 -34.47
CA ASP A 47 4.02 0.18 -35.69
C ASP A 47 5.24 0.98 -36.20
N GLY A 48 5.19 2.30 -36.08
CA GLY A 48 6.31 3.16 -36.48
C GLY A 48 7.52 2.96 -35.58
N PHE A 49 7.27 2.86 -34.29
CA PHE A 49 8.29 2.56 -33.30
C PHE A 49 8.88 1.16 -33.48
N LEU A 50 8.04 0.12 -33.61
CA LEU A 50 8.48 -1.27 -33.65
C LEU A 50 9.13 -1.67 -34.99
N TYR A 51 8.60 -1.19 -36.12
CA TYR A 51 8.99 -1.71 -37.44
C TYR A 51 9.72 -0.71 -38.33
N ARG A 52 9.65 0.60 -38.03
CA ARG A 52 10.24 1.65 -38.87
C ARG A 52 11.34 2.46 -38.18
N GLY A 53 11.64 2.15 -36.91
CA GLY A 53 12.64 2.87 -36.13
C GLY A 53 12.26 4.31 -35.81
N GLU A 54 10.97 4.66 -35.91
CA GLU A 54 10.48 5.98 -35.52
C GLU A 54 10.60 6.17 -34.00
N LYS A 55 10.78 7.42 -33.54
CA LYS A 55 10.73 7.71 -32.10
C LYS A 55 9.32 7.44 -31.54
N PRO A 56 9.19 6.86 -30.34
CA PRO A 56 7.89 6.62 -29.74
C PRO A 56 7.21 7.95 -29.37
N LYS A 57 5.92 8.03 -29.68
CA LYS A 57 5.03 9.14 -29.29
C LYS A 57 4.19 8.65 -28.13
N LEU A 58 4.30 9.34 -27.00
CA LEU A 58 3.69 8.95 -25.73
C LEU A 58 2.53 9.89 -25.37
N VAL A 59 1.47 9.31 -24.82
CA VAL A 59 0.36 10.03 -24.18
C VAL A 59 0.16 9.42 -22.81
N GLU A 60 0.16 10.25 -21.76
CA GLU A 60 -0.15 9.80 -20.41
C GLU A 60 -1.63 9.42 -20.30
N LYS A 61 -1.92 8.29 -19.66
CA LYS A 61 -3.24 7.86 -19.22
C LYS A 61 -3.22 7.65 -17.71
N GLY A 62 -4.23 8.16 -17.02
CA GLY A 62 -4.36 8.01 -15.56
C GLY A 62 -4.99 9.25 -14.91
N PRO A 63 -5.12 9.24 -13.57
CA PRO A 63 -4.63 8.20 -12.67
C PRO A 63 -5.56 6.98 -12.54
N TYR A 64 -4.98 5.78 -12.52
CA TYR A 64 -5.63 4.55 -12.06
C TYR A 64 -5.35 4.40 -10.57
N VAL A 65 -6.41 4.41 -9.75
CA VAL A 65 -6.32 4.53 -8.31
C VAL A 65 -6.52 3.16 -7.70
N TYR A 66 -5.59 2.75 -6.84
CA TYR A 66 -5.65 1.50 -6.10
C TYR A 66 -5.60 1.77 -4.61
N SER A 67 -6.39 1.02 -3.84
CA SER A 67 -6.29 0.97 -2.38
C SER A 67 -5.60 -0.33 -2.00
N THR A 68 -4.54 -0.24 -1.19
CA THR A 68 -3.80 -1.41 -0.71
C THR A 68 -4.23 -1.75 0.71
N GLU A 69 -4.55 -3.01 0.93
CA GLU A 69 -4.73 -3.60 2.25
C GLU A 69 -3.47 -4.41 2.60
N SER A 70 -2.74 -3.98 3.61
CA SER A 70 -1.54 -4.66 4.11
C SER A 70 -1.87 -5.51 5.34
N LYS A 71 -1.34 -6.73 5.41
CA LYS A 71 -1.45 -7.62 6.56
C LYS A 71 -0.09 -8.23 6.90
N LYS A 72 0.30 -8.20 8.16
CA LYS A 72 1.43 -9.00 8.63
C LYS A 72 0.95 -10.43 8.89
N VAL A 73 1.66 -11.42 8.37
CA VAL A 73 1.38 -12.85 8.51
C VAL A 73 2.65 -13.58 8.94
N SER A 74 2.50 -14.81 9.44
CA SER A 74 3.64 -15.65 9.87
C SER A 74 4.55 -14.93 10.87
N VAL A 75 3.96 -14.41 11.94
CA VAL A 75 4.72 -13.76 13.01
C VAL A 75 5.36 -14.83 13.88
N GLU A 76 6.68 -14.83 13.96
CA GLU A 76 7.47 -15.78 14.75
C GLU A 76 8.35 -15.01 15.75
N PHE A 77 8.53 -15.62 16.92
CA PHE A 77 9.30 -15.07 18.03
C PHE A 77 10.45 -16.01 18.37
N GLU A 78 11.67 -15.63 18.03
CA GLU A 78 12.86 -16.42 18.33
C GLU A 78 13.96 -15.57 18.97
N LYS A 79 14.44 -15.97 20.15
CA LYS A 79 15.59 -15.35 20.85
C LYS A 79 15.49 -13.83 21.02
N GLY A 80 14.28 -13.31 21.25
CA GLY A 80 14.01 -11.88 21.39
C GLY A 80 13.93 -11.11 20.06
N LEU A 81 13.92 -11.81 18.92
CA LEU A 81 13.65 -11.24 17.61
C LEU A 81 12.23 -11.57 17.18
N VAL A 82 11.59 -10.60 16.50
CA VAL A 82 10.31 -10.76 15.83
C VAL A 82 10.55 -10.83 14.33
N THR A 83 10.13 -11.92 13.71
CA THR A 83 10.12 -12.05 12.25
C THR A 83 8.67 -12.09 11.78
N SER A 84 8.38 -11.41 10.67
CA SER A 84 7.05 -11.41 10.07
C SER A 84 7.15 -11.28 8.55
N LYS A 85 6.10 -11.66 7.85
CA LYS A 85 5.95 -11.44 6.41
C LYS A 85 4.82 -10.44 6.19
N SER A 86 5.02 -9.48 5.29
CA SER A 86 3.95 -8.59 4.85
C SER A 86 3.26 -9.17 3.62
N PHE A 87 1.93 -9.14 3.63
CA PHE A 87 1.10 -9.47 2.49
C PHE A 87 0.27 -8.25 2.11
N ASP A 88 0.51 -7.71 0.92
CA ASP A 88 -0.16 -6.53 0.40
C ASP A 88 -1.13 -6.93 -0.73
N LYS A 89 -2.37 -6.46 -0.62
CA LYS A 89 -3.39 -6.66 -1.66
C LYS A 89 -3.87 -5.32 -2.19
N ALA A 90 -3.53 -5.02 -3.43
CA ALA A 90 -4.07 -3.87 -4.14
C ALA A 90 -5.46 -4.18 -4.70
N LYS A 91 -6.39 -3.24 -4.55
CA LYS A 91 -7.74 -3.28 -5.11
C LYS A 91 -8.00 -2.01 -5.91
N PHE A 92 -8.44 -2.16 -7.16
CA PHE A 92 -8.80 -1.02 -8.00
C PHE A 92 -9.96 -0.22 -7.38
N ASN A 93 -9.80 1.10 -7.32
CA ASN A 93 -10.78 2.01 -6.78
C ASN A 93 -11.48 2.76 -7.91
N LYS A 94 -12.49 2.10 -8.49
CA LYS A 94 -13.28 2.61 -9.61
C LYS A 94 -13.85 4.00 -9.37
N ALA A 95 -14.42 4.26 -8.19
CA ALA A 95 -15.04 5.55 -7.88
C ALA A 95 -14.03 6.71 -7.85
N LEU A 96 -12.84 6.49 -7.27
CA LEU A 96 -11.78 7.51 -7.29
C LEU A 96 -11.18 7.67 -8.68
N THR A 97 -10.97 6.58 -9.43
CA THR A 97 -10.50 6.67 -10.82
C THR A 97 -11.49 7.41 -11.71
N GLU A 98 -12.78 7.11 -11.66
CA GLU A 98 -13.78 7.82 -12.48
C GLU A 98 -13.87 9.31 -12.12
N LYS A 99 -13.63 9.65 -10.84
CA LYS A 99 -13.60 11.05 -10.37
C LYS A 99 -12.37 11.80 -10.88
N GLU A 100 -11.19 11.18 -10.84
CA GLU A 100 -9.92 11.81 -11.22
C GLU A 100 -9.63 11.71 -12.73
N CYS A 101 -10.07 10.63 -13.38
CA CYS A 101 -9.99 10.38 -14.82
C CYS A 101 -11.30 9.75 -15.35
N PRO A 102 -12.27 10.57 -15.81
CA PRO A 102 -13.58 10.09 -16.27
C PRO A 102 -13.56 9.15 -17.50
N LYS A 103 -12.44 9.10 -18.21
CA LYS A 103 -12.25 8.24 -19.38
C LYS A 103 -11.47 6.96 -19.07
N CYS A 104 -10.87 6.87 -17.87
CA CYS A 104 -10.04 5.73 -17.50
C CYS A 104 -10.90 4.58 -16.95
N ARG A 105 -10.55 3.36 -17.33
CA ARG A 105 -11.22 2.12 -16.88
C ARG A 105 -10.21 1.06 -16.48
N GLU A 106 -10.63 0.09 -15.69
CA GLU A 106 -9.77 -1.00 -15.24
C GLU A 106 -9.23 -1.86 -16.40
N ASP A 107 -9.97 -1.93 -17.51
CA ASP A 107 -9.67 -2.70 -18.72
C ASP A 107 -8.96 -1.89 -19.82
N ASP A 108 -8.40 -0.72 -19.51
CA ASP A 108 -7.69 0.11 -20.49
C ASP A 108 -6.37 -0.53 -20.96
N GLU A 109 -6.20 -0.64 -22.29
CA GLU A 109 -4.98 -1.08 -23.00
C GLU A 109 -4.11 0.07 -23.57
#